data_AF-A0A853FNL5-F1
#
_entry.id   AF-A0A853FNL5-F1
#
_cell.length_a   1.000
_cell.length_b   1.000
_cell.length_c   1.000
_cell.angle_alpha   90.00
_cell.angle_beta   90.00
_cell.angle_gamma   90.00
#
_symmetry.space_group_name_H-M   'P 1'
#
loop_
_entity.id
_entity.type
_entity.pdbx_description
1 polymer ?
#
loop_
_entity_poly.entity_id
_entity_poly.type
_entity_poly.pdbx_seq_one_letter_code
_entity_poly.pdbx_strand_id
1 'polypeptide(L)'
;MELFALMLIGPLLLPLAALAWLLLRRLRLLPPGAHPLILVTLLWAMLTGGVFAGMELDELVARPWRLQAAHLGAQYGTPLDLRRYTVSGFQDVDILWIYQLAPDRAAKLRTRCGKPTWIREYHGCELYGSWIEAQQRGTQIMLGGDRLYLSESM
;
A
#
# COMPACT_ATOMS: atom_id res chain seq x y z
N MET A 1 2.24 6.32 13.70
CA MET A 1 1.75 4.93 13.73
C MET A 1 2.84 3.88 13.51
N GLU A 2 4.11 4.29 13.30
CA GLU A 2 5.23 3.37 12.97
C GLU A 2 5.61 2.40 14.10
N LEU A 3 5.39 2.78 15.36
CA LEU A 3 5.68 1.91 16.52
C LEU A 3 4.77 0.66 16.60
N PHE A 4 3.56 0.71 16.03
CA PHE A 4 2.59 -0.37 16.13
C PHE A 4 2.89 -1.54 15.19
N ALA A 5 3.39 -1.26 13.99
CA ALA A 5 3.83 -2.29 13.03
C ALA A 5 5.08 -3.04 13.55
N LEU A 6 6.02 -2.32 14.16
CA LEU A 6 7.19 -2.89 14.82
C LEU A 6 6.82 -3.79 16.01
N MET A 7 5.79 -3.43 16.79
CA MET A 7 5.28 -4.24 17.89
C MET A 7 4.57 -5.54 17.44
N LEU A 8 3.98 -5.57 16.25
CA LEU A 8 3.29 -6.75 15.72
C LEU A 8 4.23 -7.70 14.98
N ILE A 9 5.18 -7.16 14.20
CA ILE A 9 6.06 -7.95 13.34
C ILE A 9 7.32 -8.40 14.09
N GLY A 10 7.84 -7.59 15.02
CA GLY A 10 9.00 -7.91 15.87
C GLY A 10 8.92 -9.25 16.62
N PRO A 11 7.82 -9.57 17.34
CA PRO A 11 7.69 -10.84 18.05
C PRO A 11 7.50 -12.05 17.13
N LEU A 12 7.11 -11.86 15.85
CA LEU A 12 7.01 -12.94 14.86
C LEU A 12 8.36 -13.22 14.18
N LEU A 13 9.18 -12.18 14.04
CA LEU A 13 10.53 -12.26 13.47
C LEU A 13 11.53 -12.92 14.43
N LEU A 14 11.51 -12.61 15.73
CA LEU A 14 12.41 -13.21 16.73
C LEU A 14 12.45 -14.77 16.72
N PRO A 15 11.31 -15.50 16.73
CA PRO A 15 11.32 -16.95 16.67
C PRO A 15 11.80 -17.48 15.31
N LEU A 16 11.56 -16.77 14.21
CA LEU A 16 12.11 -17.11 12.88
C LEU A 16 13.64 -17.01 12.85
N ALA A 17 14.22 -15.98 13.46
CA ALA A 17 15.67 -15.84 13.58
C ALA A 17 16.27 -16.91 14.49
N ALA A 18 15.60 -17.24 15.58
CA ALA A 18 16.00 -18.34 16.46
C ALA A 18 15.97 -19.68 15.72
N LEU A 19 14.96 -19.93 14.88
CA LEU A 19 14.84 -21.14 14.06
C LEU A 19 15.94 -21.21 12.99
N ALA A 20 16.19 -20.10 12.27
CA ALA A 20 17.25 -20.00 11.27
C ALA A 20 18.62 -20.23 11.90
N TRP A 21 18.88 -19.67 13.09
CA TRP A 21 20.09 -19.90 13.86
C TRP A 21 20.27 -21.36 14.26
N LEU A 22 19.20 -22.00 14.75
CA LEU A 22 19.20 -23.43 15.10
C LEU A 22 19.50 -24.31 13.89
N LEU A 23 18.92 -24.01 12.73
CA LEU A 23 19.17 -24.70 11.46
C LEU A 23 20.63 -24.54 10.99
N LEU A 24 21.14 -23.32 11.00
CA LEU A 24 22.53 -23.00 10.63
C LEU A 24 23.54 -23.72 11.53
N ARG A 25 23.25 -23.80 12.83
CA ARG A 25 24.08 -24.52 13.80
C ARG A 25 24.03 -26.03 13.58
N ARG A 26 22.85 -26.59 13.27
CA ARG A 26 22.68 -28.03 12.97
C ARG A 26 23.42 -28.46 11.72
N LEU A 27 23.42 -27.62 10.69
CA LEU A 27 24.07 -27.89 9.40
C LEU A 27 25.59 -27.68 9.42
N ARG A 28 26.18 -27.22 10.54
CA ARG A 28 27.62 -26.92 10.67
C ARG A 28 28.17 -25.99 9.58
N LEU A 29 27.32 -25.13 9.02
CA LEU A 29 27.68 -24.19 7.95
C LEU A 29 28.40 -22.94 8.47
N LEU A 30 28.69 -22.88 9.76
CA LEU A 30 29.13 -21.68 10.47
C LEU A 30 30.58 -21.85 10.94
N PRO A 31 31.55 -21.08 10.41
CA PRO A 31 32.92 -21.13 10.88
C PRO A 31 33.00 -20.63 12.34
N PRO A 32 33.84 -21.27 13.18
CA PRO A 32 33.98 -20.94 14.60
C PRO A 32 34.59 -19.53 14.73
N GLY A 33 33.73 -18.53 14.92
CA GLY A 33 34.11 -17.11 14.97
C GLY A 33 33.10 -16.18 14.30
N ALA A 34 32.28 -16.68 13.36
CA ALA A 34 31.28 -15.87 12.66
C ALA A 34 29.94 -15.70 13.42
N HIS A 35 29.78 -16.37 14.56
CA HIS A 35 28.55 -16.37 15.36
C HIS A 35 27.97 -14.97 15.67
N PRO A 36 28.73 -14.00 16.23
CA PRO A 36 28.17 -12.68 16.52
C PRO A 36 27.82 -11.92 15.23
N LEU A 37 28.61 -12.10 14.17
CA LEU A 37 28.43 -11.40 12.90
C LEU A 37 27.15 -11.85 12.18
N ILE A 38 26.84 -13.15 12.21
CA ILE A 38 25.60 -13.71 11.66
C ILE A 38 24.37 -13.25 12.46
N LEU A 39 24.47 -13.20 13.78
CA LEU A 39 23.36 -12.72 14.62
C LEU A 39 23.04 -11.25 14.31
N VAL A 40 24.07 -10.41 14.18
CA VAL A 40 23.94 -8.99 13.82
C VAL A 40 23.33 -8.83 12.42
N THR A 41 23.76 -9.63 11.44
CA THR A 41 23.19 -9.56 10.08
C THR A 41 21.73 -10.01 10.04
N LEU A 42 21.36 -11.05 10.78
CA LEU A 42 19.96 -11.49 10.90
C LEU A 42 19.09 -10.43 11.57
N LEU A 43 19.57 -9.82 12.66
CA LEU A 43 18.88 -8.71 13.33
C LEU A 43 18.68 -7.52 12.41
N TRP A 44 19.73 -7.14 11.67
CA TRP A 44 19.65 -6.06 10.68
C TRP A 44 18.66 -6.37 9.57
N ALA A 45 18.70 -7.58 9.00
CA ALA A 45 17.76 -8.02 7.97
C ALA A 45 16.30 -8.02 8.48
N MET A 46 16.08 -8.34 9.75
CA MET A 46 14.76 -8.28 10.37
C MET A 46 14.27 -6.85 10.60
N LEU A 47 15.16 -5.97 11.07
CA LEU A 47 14.85 -4.56 11.24
C LEU A 47 14.51 -3.91 9.90
N THR A 48 15.34 -4.12 8.88
CA THR A 48 15.07 -3.58 7.54
C THR A 48 13.82 -4.21 6.94
N GLY A 49 13.70 -5.54 6.97
CA GLY A 49 12.52 -6.23 6.46
C GLY A 49 11.22 -5.82 7.15
N GLY A 50 11.24 -5.59 8.47
CA GLY A 50 10.09 -5.10 9.22
C GLY A 50 9.72 -3.66 8.87
N VAL A 51 10.70 -2.78 8.64
CA VAL A 51 10.46 -1.41 8.17
C VAL A 51 9.86 -1.41 6.77
N PHE A 52 10.42 -2.18 5.83
CA PHE A 52 9.90 -2.30 4.47
C PHE A 52 8.46 -2.86 4.45
N ALA A 53 8.20 -3.94 5.20
CA ALA A 53 6.86 -4.49 5.32
C ALA A 53 5.87 -3.49 5.95
N GLY A 54 6.33 -2.70 6.93
CA GLY A 54 5.52 -1.64 7.54
C GLY A 54 5.17 -0.52 6.56
N MET A 55 6.13 -0.09 5.74
CA MET A 55 5.92 0.91 4.68
C MET A 55 4.95 0.39 3.61
N GLU A 56 5.16 -0.84 3.12
CA GLU A 56 4.26 -1.46 2.14
C GLU A 56 2.83 -1.60 2.68
N LEU A 57 2.66 -1.96 3.95
CA LEU A 57 1.34 -2.04 4.58
C LEU A 57 0.66 -0.68 4.68
N ASP A 58 1.41 0.38 5.04
CA ASP A 58 0.83 1.73 5.10
C ASP A 58 0.42 2.19 3.70
N GLU A 59 1.26 1.98 2.68
CA GLU A 59 0.96 2.38 1.29
C GLU A 59 -0.14 1.56 0.62
N LEU A 60 -0.22 0.25 0.86
CA LEU A 60 -1.21 -0.62 0.20
C LEU A 60 -2.56 -0.65 0.91
N VAL A 61 -2.58 -0.42 2.23
CA VAL A 61 -3.78 -0.61 3.06
C VAL A 61 -4.20 0.69 3.76
N ALA A 62 -3.33 1.23 4.62
CA ALA A 62 -3.76 2.26 5.56
C ALA A 62 -3.97 3.63 4.89
N ARG A 63 -3.06 4.03 4.02
CA ARG A 63 -3.10 5.29 3.27
C ARG A 63 -4.28 5.35 2.30
N PRO A 64 -4.48 4.39 1.39
CA PRO A 64 -5.65 4.43 0.50
C PRO A 64 -6.96 4.32 1.27
N TRP A 65 -7.01 3.57 2.38
CA TRP A 65 -8.18 3.54 3.26
C TRP A 65 -8.52 4.92 3.81
N ARG A 66 -7.51 5.67 4.32
CA ARG A 66 -7.72 7.04 4.83
C ARG A 66 -8.21 7.98 3.74
N LEU A 67 -7.64 7.90 2.53
CA LEU A 67 -8.07 8.71 1.39
C LEU A 67 -9.53 8.39 0.99
N GLN A 68 -9.89 7.10 0.92
CA GLN A 68 -11.27 6.69 0.65
C GLN A 68 -12.23 7.16 1.73
N ALA A 69 -11.87 7.01 3.00
CA ALA A 69 -12.69 7.45 4.12
C ALA A 69 -12.88 8.98 4.10
N ALA A 70 -11.82 9.75 3.78
CA ALA A 70 -11.85 11.20 3.74
C ALA A 70 -12.71 11.75 2.60
N HIS A 71 -12.69 11.12 1.42
CA HIS A 71 -13.32 11.68 0.21
C HIS A 71 -14.61 10.97 -0.23
N LEU A 72 -14.72 9.66 -0.03
CA LEU A 72 -15.92 8.89 -0.41
C LEU A 72 -16.84 8.63 0.80
N GLY A 73 -16.25 8.56 1.99
CA GLY A 73 -16.92 8.23 3.25
C GLY A 73 -16.77 6.76 3.63
N ALA A 74 -16.74 6.48 4.94
CA ALA A 74 -16.43 5.16 5.51
C ALA A 74 -17.31 4.00 4.98
N GLN A 75 -18.54 4.28 4.56
CA GLN A 75 -19.48 3.30 4.04
C GLN A 75 -19.05 2.63 2.72
N TYR A 76 -18.13 3.25 1.97
CA TYR A 76 -17.59 2.69 0.72
C TYR A 76 -16.24 1.99 0.90
N GLY A 77 -15.67 2.00 2.12
CA GLY A 77 -14.33 1.47 2.40
C GLY A 77 -14.23 -0.05 2.59
N THR A 78 -15.33 -0.78 2.82
CA THR A 78 -15.26 -2.23 3.09
C THR A 78 -14.90 -3.06 1.84
N PRO A 79 -14.16 -4.17 2.00
CA PRO A 79 -12.91 -4.42 1.28
C PRO A 79 -13.08 -4.32 -0.23
N LEU A 80 -12.41 -3.33 -0.81
CA LEU A 80 -12.26 -3.18 -2.24
C LEU A 80 -11.13 -4.08 -2.71
N ASP A 81 -11.39 -4.88 -3.75
CA ASP A 81 -10.40 -5.80 -4.32
C ASP A 81 -9.37 -4.98 -5.10
N LEU A 82 -8.18 -4.80 -4.52
CA LEU A 82 -7.06 -4.10 -5.13
C LEU A 82 -6.57 -4.92 -6.34
N ARG A 83 -6.84 -4.41 -7.54
CA ARG A 83 -6.44 -5.08 -8.79
C ARG A 83 -5.05 -4.69 -9.24
N ARG A 84 -4.69 -3.43 -9.02
CA ARG A 84 -3.40 -2.90 -9.45
C ARG A 84 -2.97 -1.78 -8.53
N TYR A 85 -1.68 -1.76 -8.25
CA TYR A 85 -0.98 -0.68 -7.59
C TYR A 85 0.20 -0.30 -8.47
N THR A 86 0.43 1.00 -8.67
CA THR A 86 1.53 1.51 -9.49
C THR A 86 2.05 2.79 -8.88
N VAL A 87 3.37 2.88 -8.77
CA VAL A 87 4.09 4.10 -8.40
C VAL A 87 4.88 4.53 -9.62
N SER A 88 4.75 5.79 -10.01
CA SER A 88 5.42 6.36 -11.18
C SER A 88 5.90 7.76 -10.89
N GLY A 89 6.93 8.21 -11.60
CA GLY A 89 7.52 9.53 -11.41
C GLY A 89 8.77 9.52 -10.53
N PHE A 90 9.62 10.53 -10.73
CA PHE A 90 10.92 10.66 -10.05
C PHE A 90 11.01 11.92 -9.20
N GLN A 91 10.49 13.05 -9.69
CA GLN A 91 10.40 14.32 -8.94
C GLN A 91 9.00 14.53 -8.37
N ASP A 92 7.97 14.30 -9.19
CA ASP A 92 6.57 14.23 -8.74
C ASP A 92 6.18 12.74 -8.69
N VAL A 93 6.01 12.20 -7.48
CA VAL A 93 5.69 10.77 -7.31
C VAL A 93 4.17 10.60 -7.36
N ASP A 94 3.69 9.99 -8.44
CA ASP A 94 2.30 9.61 -8.63
C ASP A 94 2.07 8.17 -8.18
N ILE A 95 1.22 8.01 -7.18
CA ILE A 95 0.77 6.72 -6.66
C ILE A 95 -0.65 6.47 -7.15
N LEU A 96 -0.88 5.35 -7.83
CA LEU A 96 -2.17 4.95 -8.36
C LEU A 96 -2.61 3.59 -7.78
N TRP A 97 -3.77 3.59 -7.13
CA TRP A 97 -4.48 2.40 -6.68
C TRP A 97 -5.74 2.17 -7.53
N ILE A 98 -5.87 0.97 -8.09
CA ILE A 98 -7.01 0.56 -8.91
C ILE A 98 -7.76 -0.55 -8.22
N TYR A 99 -9.03 -0.29 -7.90
CA TYR A 99 -9.91 -1.23 -7.22
C TYR A 99 -11.04 -1.71 -8.11
N GLN A 100 -11.46 -2.96 -7.92
CA GLN A 100 -12.71 -3.47 -8.47
C GLN A 100 -13.85 -3.26 -7.46
N LEU A 101 -14.90 -2.58 -7.90
CA LEU A 101 -16.12 -2.41 -7.13
C LEU A 101 -17.13 -3.50 -7.48
N ALA A 102 -17.98 -3.82 -6.50
CA ALA A 102 -19.22 -4.52 -6.75
C ALA A 102 -20.16 -3.63 -7.60
N PRO A 103 -20.95 -4.19 -8.53
CA PRO A 103 -21.77 -3.40 -9.46
C PRO A 103 -22.77 -2.46 -8.79
N ASP A 104 -23.33 -2.86 -7.65
CA ASP A 104 -24.26 -2.07 -6.85
C ASP A 104 -23.59 -0.81 -6.25
N ARG A 105 -22.35 -0.94 -5.80
CA ARG A 105 -21.55 0.17 -5.27
C ARG A 105 -21.08 1.10 -6.38
N ALA A 106 -20.64 0.54 -7.51
CA ALA A 106 -20.32 1.33 -8.70
C ALA A 106 -21.54 2.15 -9.14
N ALA A 107 -22.73 1.54 -9.19
CA ALA A 107 -23.97 2.25 -9.50
C ALA A 107 -24.28 3.39 -8.50
N LYS A 108 -24.08 3.17 -7.20
CA LYS A 108 -24.23 4.22 -6.18
C LYS A 108 -23.21 5.35 -6.33
N LEU A 109 -21.96 5.04 -6.65
CA LEU A 109 -20.94 6.07 -6.87
C LEU A 109 -21.17 6.84 -8.17
N ARG A 110 -21.75 6.21 -9.20
CA ARG A 110 -22.11 6.89 -10.46
C ARG A 110 -23.05 8.07 -10.27
N THR A 111 -23.93 8.04 -9.27
CA THR A 111 -24.84 9.17 -9.00
C THR A 111 -24.10 10.42 -8.49
N ARG A 112 -22.86 10.26 -8.02
CA ARG A 112 -21.98 11.34 -7.58
C ARG A 112 -20.97 11.79 -8.64
N CYS A 113 -21.02 11.20 -9.84
CA CYS A 113 -20.16 11.60 -10.95
C CYS A 113 -20.39 13.09 -11.26
N GLY A 114 -19.35 13.91 -11.10
CA GLY A 114 -19.43 15.33 -11.40
C GLY A 114 -19.32 15.60 -12.90
N LYS A 115 -18.13 15.36 -13.46
CA LYS A 115 -17.82 15.58 -14.88
C LYS A 115 -17.21 14.32 -15.49
N PRO A 116 -17.53 14.00 -16.77
CA PRO A 116 -16.79 12.97 -17.49
C PRO A 116 -15.34 13.42 -17.64
N THR A 117 -14.40 12.51 -17.42
CA THR A 117 -12.97 12.77 -17.61
C THR A 117 -12.60 12.68 -19.09
N TRP A 118 -11.69 13.54 -19.53
CA TRP A 118 -11.18 13.55 -20.90
C TRP A 118 -9.97 12.62 -21.11
N ILE A 119 -9.53 11.93 -20.05
CA ILE A 119 -8.37 11.03 -20.13
C ILE A 119 -8.80 9.72 -20.78
N ARG A 120 -8.35 9.51 -22.02
CA ARG A 120 -8.66 8.34 -22.86
C ARG A 120 -8.37 7.00 -22.18
N GLU A 121 -7.39 6.93 -21.28
CA GLU A 121 -7.00 5.68 -20.62
C GLU A 121 -7.99 5.21 -19.53
N TYR A 122 -8.78 6.13 -18.96
CA TYR A 122 -9.57 5.84 -17.75
C TYR A 122 -11.09 5.88 -17.97
N HIS A 123 -11.58 6.29 -19.16
CA HIS A 123 -13.00 6.32 -19.58
C HIS A 123 -13.99 6.33 -18.40
N GLY A 124 -14.03 7.45 -17.68
CA GLY A 124 -14.68 7.51 -16.38
C GLY A 124 -15.22 8.88 -16.02
N CYS A 125 -15.68 8.99 -14.77
CA CYS A 125 -16.12 10.24 -14.19
C CYS A 125 -15.26 10.60 -12.98
N GLU A 126 -15.13 11.90 -12.73
CA GLU A 126 -14.45 12.41 -11.55
C GLU A 126 -15.41 12.39 -10.36
N LEU A 127 -14.97 11.76 -9.26
CA LEU A 127 -15.68 11.76 -7.97
C LEU A 127 -15.12 12.82 -7.03
N TYR A 128 -13.81 13.08 -7.09
CA TYR A 128 -13.13 14.09 -6.29
C TYR A 128 -11.82 14.50 -6.97
N GLY A 129 -11.58 15.81 -7.07
CA GLY A 129 -10.38 16.37 -7.69
C GLY A 129 -10.33 16.12 -9.20
N SER A 130 -10.13 17.18 -9.98
CA SER A 130 -9.77 17.00 -11.40
C SER A 130 -8.34 16.48 -11.53
N TRP A 131 -7.98 15.92 -12.69
CA TRP A 131 -6.60 15.45 -12.92
C TRP A 131 -5.56 16.58 -12.73
N ILE A 132 -5.91 17.80 -13.15
CA ILE A 132 -5.07 18.98 -12.99
C ILE A 132 -4.92 19.32 -11.49
N GLU A 133 -6.00 19.18 -10.72
CA GLU A 133 -5.94 19.36 -9.27
C GLU A 133 -5.19 18.23 -8.57
N ALA A 134 -5.19 17.00 -9.09
CA ALA A 134 -4.37 15.91 -8.57
C ALA A 134 -2.89 16.29 -8.63
N GLN A 135 -2.45 16.78 -9.80
CA GLN A 135 -1.07 17.19 -10.03
C GLN A 135 -0.65 18.40 -9.18
N GLN A 136 -1.58 19.28 -8.80
CA GLN A 136 -1.28 20.51 -8.04
C GLN A 136 -1.55 20.40 -6.53
N ARG A 137 -2.56 19.64 -6.12
CA ARG A 137 -3.08 19.55 -4.76
C ARG A 137 -2.95 18.15 -4.16
N GLY A 138 -2.48 17.19 -4.96
CA GLY A 138 -1.95 15.92 -4.47
C GLY A 138 -2.93 14.76 -4.46
N THR A 139 -4.20 14.86 -4.88
CA THR A 139 -5.11 13.68 -4.85
C THR A 139 -6.25 13.76 -5.86
N GLN A 140 -6.62 12.61 -6.42
CA GLN A 140 -7.80 12.45 -7.26
C GLN A 140 -8.49 11.09 -7.08
N ILE A 141 -9.81 11.08 -7.28
CA ILE A 141 -10.63 9.87 -7.27
C ILE A 141 -11.54 9.84 -8.48
N MET A 142 -11.46 8.75 -9.25
CA MET A 142 -12.23 8.56 -10.48
C MET A 142 -12.94 7.22 -10.48
N LEU A 143 -14.04 7.15 -11.23
CA LEU A 143 -14.82 5.93 -11.44
C LEU A 143 -14.88 5.63 -12.94
N GLY A 144 -14.29 4.52 -13.38
CA GLY A 144 -14.33 4.03 -14.76
C GLY A 144 -15.04 2.68 -14.83
N GLY A 145 -16.26 2.64 -15.37
CA GLY A 145 -17.10 1.44 -15.32
C GLY A 145 -17.34 1.00 -13.87
N ASP A 146 -16.88 -0.20 -13.52
CA ASP A 146 -16.94 -0.75 -12.15
C ASP A 146 -15.59 -0.66 -11.41
N ARG A 147 -14.66 0.18 -11.89
CA ARG A 147 -13.34 0.36 -11.28
C ARG A 147 -13.22 1.73 -10.63
N LEU A 148 -12.69 1.73 -9.40
CA LEU A 148 -12.33 2.95 -8.68
C LEU A 148 -10.83 3.18 -8.84
N TYR A 149 -10.48 4.35 -9.31
CA TYR A 149 -9.10 4.82 -9.43
C TYR A 149 -8.89 5.86 -8.35
N LEU A 150 -7.88 5.63 -7.52
CA LEU A 150 -7.45 6.56 -6.49
C LEU A 150 -6.01 6.93 -6.83
N SER A 151 -5.73 8.20 -7.01
CA SER A 151 -4.37 8.69 -7.25
C SER A 151 -3.97 9.72 -6.21
N GLU A 152 -2.69 9.74 -5.89
CA GLU A 152 -2.08 10.73 -5.02
C GLU A 152 -0.73 11.15 -5.60
N SER A 153 -0.48 12.46 -5.69
CA SER A 153 0.76 13.04 -6.20
C SER A 153 1.52 13.67 -5.04
N MET A 154 2.80 13.31 -4.87
CA MET A 154 3.68 13.80 -3.80
C MET A 154 4.90 14.55 -4.32
#